data_AF-A0A1N7JFS7-F1
#
_entry.id   AF-A0A1N7JFS7-F1
#
_cell.length_a   1.000
_cell.length_b   1.000
_cell.length_c   1.000
_cell.angle_alpha   90.00
_cell.angle_beta   90.00
_cell.angle_gamma   90.00
#
_symmetry.space_group_name_H-M   'P 1'
#
loop_
_entity.id
_entity.type
_entity.pdbx_description
1 polymer ?
#
loop_
_entity_poly.entity_id
_entity_poly.type
_entity_poly.pdbx_seq_one_letter_code
_entity_poly.pdbx_strand_id
1 'polypeptide(L)'
;MSENYQYQENPFIREDLTHLCLCPCCGAPDCGEEYRLLTKSEGRREAVLFGGASFRMYLNYWFYEGITPEEYDRLPELVRQNNECIGWQDISAECTEINADDFLFTLESIKKGSRKGHLDNDFENYYYPVFKSFTQEVIRKGQKLYINI
;
A
#
# COMPACT_ATOMS: atom_id res chain seq x y z
N MET A 1 -2.67 28.47 -27.41
CA MET A 1 -3.20 28.67 -26.05
C MET A 1 -2.42 27.72 -25.16
N SER A 2 -1.48 28.29 -24.42
CA SER A 2 -0.59 27.63 -23.46
C SER A 2 -1.34 27.31 -22.15
N GLU A 3 -0.71 26.46 -21.33
CA GLU A 3 -0.99 26.19 -19.89
C GLU A 3 -2.04 25.09 -19.64
N ASN A 4 -1.80 23.98 -18.95
CA ASN A 4 -0.84 23.66 -17.89
C ASN A 4 -0.42 22.18 -18.00
N TYR A 5 0.82 21.90 -18.39
CA TYR A 5 1.47 20.68 -17.90
C TYR A 5 1.76 20.97 -16.43
N GLN A 6 0.88 20.53 -15.54
CA GLN A 6 1.21 20.45 -14.12
C GLN A 6 2.48 19.59 -14.04
N TYR A 7 3.63 20.22 -13.80
CA TYR A 7 4.78 19.55 -13.25
C TYR A 7 4.27 18.89 -11.96
N GLN A 8 3.95 17.60 -12.04
CA GLN A 8 3.83 16.79 -10.84
C GLN A 8 5.26 16.73 -10.30
N GLU A 9 5.57 17.60 -9.35
CA GLU A 9 6.82 17.47 -8.59
C GLU A 9 6.90 16.03 -8.07
N ASN A 10 7.98 15.34 -8.44
CA ASN A 10 8.24 13.99 -7.94
C ASN A 10 8.19 14.06 -6.40
N PRO A 11 7.45 13.15 -5.75
CA PRO A 11 7.36 13.17 -4.29
C PRO A 11 8.74 12.99 -3.68
N PHE A 12 8.95 13.61 -2.53
CA PHE A 12 10.09 13.29 -1.69
C PHE A 12 9.92 11.86 -1.16
N ILE A 13 10.80 10.96 -1.59
CA ILE A 13 10.78 9.56 -1.15
C ILE A 13 11.39 9.50 0.25
N ARG A 14 10.55 9.18 1.23
CA ARG A 14 10.96 9.03 2.63
C ARG A 14 11.68 7.72 2.85
N GLU A 15 11.14 6.65 2.27
CA GLU A 15 11.68 5.31 2.34
C GLU A 15 11.39 4.59 1.03
N ASP A 16 12.32 3.74 0.61
CA ASP A 16 12.21 2.90 -0.57
C ASP A 16 12.39 1.43 -0.16
N LEU A 17 11.27 0.69 -0.16
CA LEU A 17 11.19 -0.72 0.19
C LEU A 17 11.31 -1.65 -1.02
N THR A 18 11.43 -1.12 -2.25
CA THR A 18 11.48 -1.94 -3.47
C THR A 18 12.68 -2.90 -3.46
N HIS A 19 13.77 -2.53 -2.80
CA HIS A 19 14.98 -3.34 -2.64
C HIS A 19 14.75 -4.69 -1.93
N LEU A 20 13.63 -4.84 -1.20
CA LEU A 20 13.28 -6.09 -0.52
C LEU A 20 12.73 -7.15 -1.47
N CYS A 21 12.33 -6.77 -2.68
CA CYS A 21 11.92 -7.71 -3.72
C CYS A 21 12.78 -7.50 -4.96
N LEU A 22 13.79 -8.34 -5.14
CA LEU A 22 14.63 -8.28 -6.33
C LEU A 22 14.13 -9.26 -7.38
N CYS A 23 13.95 -8.77 -8.62
CA CYS A 23 13.60 -9.62 -9.74
C CYS A 23 14.68 -10.70 -9.94
N PRO A 24 14.32 -11.99 -9.95
CA PRO A 24 15.30 -13.07 -10.12
C PRO A 24 15.92 -13.09 -11.52
N CYS A 25 15.31 -12.43 -12.51
CA CYS A 25 15.82 -12.38 -13.89
C CYS A 25 16.84 -11.27 -14.11
N CYS A 26 16.63 -10.08 -13.54
CA CYS A 26 17.48 -8.90 -13.80
C CYS A 26 18.12 -8.29 -12.56
N GLY A 27 17.76 -8.74 -11.35
CA GLY A 27 18.22 -8.18 -10.08
C GLY A 27 17.68 -6.79 -9.77
N ALA A 28 16.81 -6.23 -10.62
CA ALA A 28 16.20 -4.94 -10.38
C ALA A 28 15.14 -5.04 -9.26
N PRO A 29 15.04 -4.03 -8.38
CA PRO A 29 13.92 -3.89 -7.45
C PRO A 29 12.58 -3.95 -8.18
N ASP A 30 11.67 -4.77 -7.63
CA ASP A 30 10.30 -5.06 -8.05
C ASP A 30 9.93 -4.72 -9.50
N CYS A 31 10.53 -5.45 -10.46
CA CYS A 31 10.43 -5.07 -11.87
C CYS A 31 8.96 -5.07 -12.36
N GLY A 32 8.41 -3.88 -12.59
CA GLY A 32 7.13 -3.69 -13.26
C GLY A 32 5.90 -3.51 -12.37
N GLU A 33 6.03 -3.48 -11.04
CA GLU A 33 4.90 -3.20 -10.12
C GLU A 33 5.30 -2.32 -8.91
N GLU A 34 5.99 -1.20 -9.12
CA GLU A 34 6.38 -0.30 -8.02
C GLU A 34 5.21 0.57 -7.52
N TYR A 35 4.82 0.44 -6.26
CA TYR A 35 3.71 1.21 -5.69
C TYR A 35 4.21 2.35 -4.83
N ARG A 36 3.35 3.36 -4.66
CA ARG A 36 3.62 4.52 -3.80
C ARG A 36 2.50 4.74 -2.80
N LEU A 37 2.86 4.88 -1.54
CA LEU A 37 1.97 5.37 -0.48
C LEU A 37 2.27 6.84 -0.26
N LEU A 38 1.30 7.72 -0.43
CA LEU A 38 1.49 9.15 -0.67
C LEU A 38 0.69 10.00 0.32
N THR A 39 1.26 11.15 0.69
CA THR A 39 0.54 12.24 1.34
C THR A 39 0.97 13.58 0.74
N LYS A 40 0.13 14.61 0.90
CA LYS A 40 0.44 15.98 0.50
C LYS A 40 0.32 16.93 1.69
N SER A 41 1.39 17.69 1.95
CA SER A 41 1.45 18.73 2.98
C SER A 41 2.02 20.01 2.38
N GLU A 42 1.33 21.14 2.52
CA GLU A 42 1.89 22.47 2.20
C GLU A 42 2.54 22.55 0.80
N GLY A 43 1.93 21.89 -0.19
CA GLY A 43 2.44 21.84 -1.56
C GLY A 43 3.46 20.73 -1.85
N ARG A 44 4.07 20.13 -0.82
CA ARG A 44 5.04 19.02 -0.96
C ARG A 44 4.35 17.67 -0.90
N ARG A 45 4.74 16.76 -1.78
CA ARG A 45 4.32 15.35 -1.74
C ARG A 45 5.42 14.52 -1.08
N GLU A 46 5.03 13.66 -0.15
CA GLU A 46 5.91 12.67 0.47
C GLU A 46 5.41 11.28 0.08
N ALA A 47 6.33 10.34 -0.14
CA ALA A 47 5.99 8.98 -0.51
C ALA A 47 6.83 7.93 0.22
N VAL A 48 6.25 6.75 0.40
CA VAL A 48 6.98 5.49 0.58
C VAL A 48 6.85 4.70 -0.72
N LEU A 49 7.98 4.27 -1.28
CA LEU A 49 8.01 3.34 -2.42
C LEU A 49 8.07 1.92 -1.90
N PHE A 50 7.39 0.99 -2.56
CA PHE A 50 7.38 -0.40 -2.15
C PHE A 50 6.97 -1.32 -3.28
N GLY A 51 7.28 -2.60 -3.13
CA GLY A 51 6.92 -3.59 -4.13
C GLY A 51 5.43 -3.92 -4.13
N GLY A 52 4.75 -3.68 -5.25
CA GLY A 52 3.32 -3.93 -5.44
C GLY A 52 3.01 -5.42 -5.42
N ALA A 53 3.85 -6.25 -6.02
CA ALA A 53 3.68 -7.71 -6.00
C ALA A 53 3.79 -8.25 -4.57
N SER A 54 4.82 -7.82 -3.81
CA SER A 54 4.99 -8.17 -2.40
C SER A 54 3.82 -7.69 -1.53
N PHE A 55 3.37 -6.45 -1.73
CA PHE A 55 2.25 -5.91 -0.97
C PHE A 55 0.94 -6.65 -1.26
N ARG A 56 0.67 -6.96 -2.53
CA ARG A 56 -0.49 -7.78 -2.93
C ARG A 56 -0.44 -9.17 -2.33
N MET A 57 0.72 -9.80 -2.21
CA MET A 57 0.83 -11.10 -1.52
C MET A 57 0.35 -11.01 -0.06
N TYR A 58 0.67 -9.93 0.67
CA TYR A 58 0.21 -9.75 2.03
C TYR A 58 -1.32 -9.54 2.14
N LEU A 59 -1.93 -8.95 1.11
CA LEU A 59 -3.38 -8.73 1.05
C LEU A 59 -4.14 -9.98 0.59
N ASN A 60 -3.62 -10.68 -0.42
CA ASN A 60 -4.17 -11.93 -0.97
C ASN A 60 -4.13 -13.08 0.03
N TYR A 61 -3.44 -12.93 1.15
CA TYR A 61 -3.52 -13.84 2.27
C TYR A 61 -4.96 -13.96 2.84
N TRP A 62 -5.82 -12.97 2.60
CA TRP A 62 -7.24 -12.96 2.95
C TRP A 62 -8.15 -13.35 1.77
N PHE A 63 -7.64 -14.13 0.82
CA PHE A 63 -8.41 -14.60 -0.33
C PHE A 63 -9.63 -15.42 0.11
N TYR A 64 -10.68 -15.39 -0.73
CA TYR A 64 -12.02 -15.91 -0.46
C TYR A 64 -12.11 -17.38 0.01
N GLU A 65 -11.07 -18.18 -0.22
CA GLU A 65 -11.11 -19.59 0.11
C GLU A 65 -11.12 -19.82 1.63
N GLY A 66 -12.28 -20.28 2.12
CA GLY A 66 -12.46 -20.73 3.50
C GLY A 66 -12.77 -19.62 4.50
N ILE A 67 -13.35 -18.50 4.07
CA ILE A 67 -14.00 -17.50 4.94
C ILE A 67 -15.50 -17.41 4.62
N THR A 68 -16.32 -17.18 5.63
CA THR A 68 -17.76 -16.97 5.50
C THR A 68 -18.08 -15.55 5.00
N PRO A 69 -19.27 -15.29 4.43
CA PRO A 69 -19.70 -13.93 4.07
C PRO A 69 -19.61 -12.95 5.25
N GLU A 70 -19.99 -13.38 6.45
CA GLU A 70 -19.93 -12.54 7.65
C GLU A 70 -18.49 -12.21 8.08
N GLU A 71 -17.55 -13.10 7.82
CA GLU A 71 -16.11 -12.84 8.02
C GLU A 71 -15.56 -11.91 6.94
N TYR A 72 -16.01 -12.06 5.69
CA TYR A 72 -15.65 -11.19 4.58
C TYR A 72 -16.08 -9.74 4.82
N ASP A 73 -17.33 -9.53 5.27
CA ASP A 73 -17.88 -8.20 5.56
C ASP A 73 -17.14 -7.48 6.70
N ARG A 74 -16.40 -8.22 7.53
CA ARG A 74 -15.58 -7.67 8.63
C ARG A 74 -14.14 -7.35 8.21
N LEU A 75 -13.73 -7.72 6.99
CA LEU A 75 -12.41 -7.37 6.49
C LEU A 75 -12.26 -5.84 6.37
N PRO A 76 -11.02 -5.32 6.46
CA PRO A 76 -10.76 -3.93 6.10
C PRO A 76 -11.23 -3.64 4.68
N GLU A 77 -11.69 -2.42 4.43
CA GLU A 77 -12.15 -1.98 3.12
C GLU A 77 -11.04 -2.13 2.07
N LEU A 78 -9.79 -1.79 2.41
CA LEU A 78 -8.63 -1.95 1.55
C LEU A 78 -8.47 -3.40 1.05
N VAL A 79 -8.71 -4.39 1.92
CA VAL A 79 -8.62 -5.81 1.59
C VAL A 79 -9.78 -6.25 0.70
N ARG A 80 -11.01 -5.78 0.99
CA ARG A 80 -12.16 -6.07 0.10
C ARG A 80 -11.96 -5.48 -1.29
N GLN A 81 -11.52 -4.22 -1.37
CA GLN A 81 -11.20 -3.57 -2.64
C GLN A 81 -10.10 -4.32 -3.42
N ASN A 82 -9.11 -4.88 -2.71
CA ASN A 82 -8.11 -5.77 -3.31
C ASN A 82 -8.75 -7.01 -3.94
N ASN A 83 -9.61 -7.69 -3.17
CA ASN A 83 -10.25 -8.94 -3.55
C ASN A 83 -11.31 -8.76 -4.66
N GLU A 84 -11.92 -7.58 -4.75
CA GLU A 84 -12.95 -7.24 -5.75
C GLU A 84 -12.36 -6.56 -6.98
N CYS A 85 -11.06 -6.25 -6.99
CA CYS A 85 -10.38 -5.50 -8.04
C CYS A 85 -11.04 -4.14 -8.34
N ILE A 86 -11.43 -3.41 -7.29
CA ILE A 86 -12.07 -2.09 -7.38
C ILE A 86 -11.33 -1.05 -6.53
N GLY A 87 -11.73 0.21 -6.64
CA GLY A 87 -11.20 1.27 -5.77
C GLY A 87 -9.72 1.51 -6.03
N TRP A 88 -8.88 1.26 -5.03
CA TRP A 88 -7.43 1.47 -5.18
C TRP A 88 -6.75 0.52 -6.17
N GLN A 89 -7.40 -0.61 -6.50
CA GLN A 89 -6.95 -1.54 -7.54
C GLN A 89 -7.39 -1.15 -8.96
N ASP A 90 -8.20 -0.10 -9.11
CA ASP A 90 -8.62 0.37 -10.42
C ASP A 90 -7.42 1.00 -11.15
N ILE A 91 -6.89 0.28 -12.13
CA ILE A 91 -5.75 0.67 -12.96
C ILE A 91 -5.97 1.95 -13.76
N SER A 92 -7.21 2.44 -13.88
CA SER A 92 -7.51 3.73 -14.52
C SER A 92 -7.28 4.92 -13.59
N ALA A 93 -7.11 4.69 -12.29
CA ALA A 93 -6.86 5.73 -11.30
C ALA A 93 -5.35 5.98 -11.12
N GLU A 94 -4.87 7.14 -11.55
CA GLU A 94 -3.47 7.54 -11.36
C GLU A 94 -3.08 7.68 -9.87
N CYS A 95 -4.05 7.96 -9.00
CA CYS A 95 -3.85 8.15 -7.57
C CYS A 95 -5.17 8.01 -6.83
N THR A 96 -5.28 7.02 -5.94
CA THR A 96 -6.53 6.73 -5.22
C THR A 96 -6.38 7.10 -3.76
N GLU A 97 -7.31 7.93 -3.26
CA GLU A 97 -7.42 8.22 -1.82
C GLU A 97 -7.86 6.96 -1.09
N ILE A 98 -7.14 6.59 -0.03
CA ILE A 98 -7.48 5.46 0.83
C ILE A 98 -7.68 5.96 2.26
N ASN A 99 -8.56 5.27 3.00
CA ASN A 99 -8.77 5.60 4.40
C ASN A 99 -7.55 5.18 5.23
N ALA A 100 -6.93 6.15 5.92
CA ALA A 100 -5.71 5.92 6.69
C ALA A 100 -5.93 5.01 7.92
N ASP A 101 -7.08 5.12 8.58
CA ASP A 101 -7.42 4.26 9.71
C ASP A 101 -7.67 2.82 9.26
N ASP A 102 -8.37 2.63 8.13
CA ASP A 102 -8.59 1.32 7.52
C ASP A 102 -7.29 0.68 7.04
N PHE A 103 -6.38 1.48 6.47
CA PHE A 103 -5.04 1.03 6.10
C PHE A 103 -4.25 0.54 7.32
N LEU A 104 -4.24 1.30 8.43
CA LEU A 104 -3.62 0.84 9.68
C LEU A 104 -4.27 -0.43 10.23
N PHE A 105 -5.60 -0.50 10.20
CA PHE A 105 -6.34 -1.68 10.63
C PHE A 105 -5.98 -2.91 9.79
N THR A 106 -5.75 -2.72 8.48
CA THR A 106 -5.25 -3.75 7.57
C THR A 106 -3.87 -4.25 7.98
N LEU A 107 -2.92 -3.35 8.23
CA LEU A 107 -1.56 -3.72 8.65
C LEU A 107 -1.56 -4.50 9.96
N GLU A 108 -2.36 -4.07 10.95
CA GLU A 108 -2.52 -4.77 12.22
C GLU A 108 -3.15 -6.15 12.04
N SER A 109 -4.12 -6.27 11.13
CA SER A 109 -4.77 -7.54 10.82
C SER A 109 -3.79 -8.52 10.18
N ILE A 110 -3.00 -8.08 9.19
CA ILE A 110 -1.94 -8.89 8.57
C ILE A 110 -0.96 -9.37 9.66
N LYS A 111 -0.44 -8.46 10.48
CA LYS A 111 0.52 -8.78 11.54
C LYS A 111 0.01 -9.77 12.59
N LYS A 112 -1.28 -9.69 12.94
CA LYS A 112 -1.91 -10.54 13.98
C LYS A 112 -2.51 -11.83 13.43
N GLY A 113 -2.67 -11.95 12.11
CA GLY A 113 -3.34 -13.09 11.46
C GLY A 113 -2.70 -14.42 11.85
N SER A 114 -3.51 -15.42 12.19
CA SER A 114 -3.06 -16.72 12.74
C SER A 114 -2.57 -17.72 11.69
N ARG A 115 -2.88 -17.52 10.40
CA ARG A 115 -2.44 -18.39 9.29
C ARG A 115 -0.96 -18.15 8.89
N LYS A 116 -0.09 -17.69 9.82
CA LYS A 116 1.26 -17.10 9.62
C LYS A 116 2.28 -17.97 8.86
N GLY A 117 1.89 -19.14 8.36
CA GLY A 117 2.78 -20.10 7.72
C GLY A 117 3.64 -19.52 6.59
N HIS A 118 3.23 -18.39 6.00
CA HIS A 118 3.94 -17.69 4.92
C HIS A 118 4.03 -16.17 5.07
N LEU A 119 3.73 -15.59 6.24
CA LEU A 119 3.97 -14.16 6.43
C LEU A 119 5.46 -13.93 6.64
N ASP A 120 6.08 -13.42 5.57
CA ASP A 120 7.51 -13.20 5.45
C ASP A 120 8.04 -12.34 6.60
N ASN A 121 9.20 -12.70 7.14
CA ASN A 121 9.91 -11.89 8.13
C ASN A 121 10.04 -10.43 7.66
N ASP A 122 10.05 -10.23 6.35
CA ASP A 122 10.17 -8.92 5.73
C ASP A 122 8.98 -8.02 5.99
N PHE A 123 7.74 -8.55 6.05
CA PHE A 123 6.58 -7.72 6.38
C PHE A 123 6.70 -7.16 7.79
N GLU A 124 6.93 -8.03 8.78
CA GLU A 124 6.97 -7.61 10.19
C GLU A 124 8.18 -6.71 10.49
N ASN A 125 9.33 -6.97 9.86
CA ASN A 125 10.58 -6.27 10.16
C ASN A 125 10.81 -5.01 9.32
N TYR A 126 10.27 -4.92 8.09
CA TYR A 126 10.54 -3.79 7.19
C TYR A 126 9.27 -3.06 6.74
N TYR A 127 8.28 -3.75 6.14
CA TYR A 127 7.10 -3.08 5.59
C TYR A 127 6.21 -2.47 6.67
N TYR A 128 5.83 -3.27 7.67
CA TYR A 128 4.92 -2.89 8.74
C TYR A 128 5.40 -1.63 9.51
N PRO A 129 6.65 -1.54 10.02
CA PRO A 129 7.07 -0.36 10.78
C PRO A 129 7.08 0.92 9.93
N VAL A 130 7.50 0.83 8.66
CA VAL A 130 7.52 1.98 7.74
C VAL A 130 6.11 2.46 7.43
N PHE A 131 5.23 1.54 6.98
CA PHE A 131 3.84 1.87 6.66
C PHE A 131 3.07 2.39 7.87
N LYS A 132 3.26 1.78 9.05
CA LYS A 132 2.63 2.22 10.28
C LYS A 132 3.07 3.62 10.66
N SER A 133 4.38 3.89 10.69
CA SER A 133 4.93 5.20 11.04
C SER A 133 4.44 6.29 10.09
N PHE A 134 4.52 6.04 8.78
CA PHE A 134 4.05 6.97 7.75
C PHE A 134 2.56 7.29 7.91
N THR A 135 1.73 6.26 8.05
CA THR A 135 0.27 6.44 8.14
C THR A 135 -0.15 7.11 9.45
N GLN A 136 0.48 6.76 10.57
CA GLN A 136 0.24 7.43 11.86
C GLN A 136 0.59 8.92 11.80
N GLU A 137 1.66 9.28 11.09
CA GLU A 137 2.01 10.68 10.87
C GLU A 137 0.97 11.41 10.02
N VAL A 138 0.48 10.78 8.95
CA VAL A 138 -0.61 11.31 8.11
C VAL A 138 -1.86 11.60 8.94
N ILE A 139 -2.29 10.64 9.77
CA ILE A 139 -3.44 10.80 10.67
C ILE A 139 -3.19 11.94 11.66
N ARG A 140 -2.03 11.96 12.32
CA ARG A 140 -1.67 12.99 13.30
C ARG A 140 -1.68 14.40 12.70
N LYS A 141 -1.28 14.53 11.43
CA LYS A 141 -1.28 15.81 10.70
C LYS A 141 -2.65 16.16 10.09
N GLY A 142 -3.65 15.28 10.20
CA GLY A 142 -4.96 15.46 9.56
C GLY A 142 -4.89 15.46 8.03
N GLN A 143 -3.95 14.72 7.46
CA GLN A 143 -3.70 14.66 6.03
C GLN A 143 -4.44 13.49 5.38
N LYS A 144 -4.51 13.54 4.04
CA LYS A 144 -5.06 12.47 3.22
C LYS A 144 -3.98 11.48 2.81
N LEU A 145 -4.32 10.21 2.82
CA LEU A 145 -3.48 9.12 2.36
C LEU A 145 -3.91 8.69 0.96
N TYR A 146 -2.95 8.46 0.08
CA TYR A 146 -3.19 7.99 -1.27
C TYR A 146 -2.30 6.80 -1.60
N ILE A 147 -2.73 5.98 -2.55
CA ILE A 147 -1.93 4.93 -3.16
C ILE A 147 -1.91 5.09 -4.68
N ASN A 148 -0.75 4.85 -5.28
CA ASN A 148 -0.51 4.89 -6.73
C ASN A 148 0.25 3.63 -7.15
N ILE A 149 -0.04 3.17 -8.36
CA ILE A 149 0.60 2.06 -9.09
C ILE A 149 1.48 2.65 -10.20
#